data_AF-A0A7M3M1E0-F1
#
_entry.id   AF-A0A7M3M1E0-F1
#
_cell.length_a   1.000
_cell.length_b   1.000
_cell.length_c   1.000
_cell.angle_alpha   90.00
_cell.angle_beta   90.00
_cell.angle_gamma   90.00
#
_symmetry.space_group_name_H-M   'P 1'
#
loop_
_entity.id
_entity.type
_entity.pdbx_description
1 polymer ?
#
loop_
_entity_poly.entity_id
_entity_poly.type
_entity_poly.pdbx_seq_one_letter_code
_entity_poly.pdbx_strand_id
1 'polypeptide(L)'
;MPEGHTIHRLAADHRALFAGRPVRVSSPQGKFADSAALLDGERLTSAEAHGKHLFLGFGEQGWVHVHLGLFGKYALGDAPAPPATETVRLRLVADDSYADLRGPTTCALITDAEKQAIHDRLGPDPLRPADDGEGAWARVSRSRTSVAALLMDQKVIAGVGNVYRAEVLFRHGIDPYRSGRDLTRAEWDAIWVDLVALMREGVRNNRIDTVRPEHTPEAMGRPPRVDDHGGEVYVYRRATLPCHICGGEVRTADLAARNLFWCPGCQRR
;
A
#
# COMPACT_ATOMS: atom_id res chain seq x y z
N MET A 1 1.10 1.00 8.66
CA MET A 1 1.13 2.03 7.60
C MET A 1 0.55 1.41 6.33
N PRO A 2 -0.51 1.97 5.75
CA PRO A 2 -1.08 1.46 4.50
C PRO A 2 -0.08 1.54 3.34
N GLU A 3 0.07 0.43 2.61
CA GLU A 3 0.79 0.37 1.33
C GLU A 3 -0.18 -0.10 0.23
N GLY A 4 0.29 -0.32 -0.99
CA GLY A 4 -0.56 -0.61 -2.15
C GLY A 4 -1.53 -1.77 -1.90
N HIS A 5 -1.05 -2.87 -1.31
CA HIS A 5 -1.88 -4.01 -0.94
C HIS A 5 -3.12 -3.65 -0.11
N THR A 6 -3.00 -2.75 0.88
CA THR A 6 -4.12 -2.30 1.71
C THR A 6 -5.15 -1.56 0.87
N ILE A 7 -4.70 -0.70 -0.05
CA ILE A 7 -5.59 0.12 -0.89
C ILE A 7 -6.31 -0.72 -1.93
N HIS A 8 -5.61 -1.67 -2.55
CA HIS A 8 -6.22 -2.65 -3.46
C HIS A 8 -7.23 -3.55 -2.76
N ARG A 9 -6.93 -3.97 -1.53
CA ARG A 9 -7.89 -4.71 -0.70
C ARG A 9 -9.13 -3.86 -0.42
N LEU A 10 -8.96 -2.60 0.01
CA LEU A 10 -10.06 -1.68 0.24
C LEU A 10 -10.90 -1.45 -1.02
N ALA A 11 -10.29 -1.33 -2.20
CA ALA A 11 -11.04 -1.21 -3.46
C ALA A 11 -11.86 -2.48 -3.78
N ALA A 12 -11.34 -3.67 -3.46
CA ALA A 12 -12.10 -4.92 -3.60
C ALA A 12 -13.24 -5.00 -2.58
N ASP A 13 -12.99 -4.68 -1.31
CA ASP A 13 -14.00 -4.70 -0.25
C ASP A 13 -15.12 -3.68 -0.55
N HIS A 14 -14.78 -2.47 -1.02
CA HIS A 14 -15.79 -1.48 -1.40
C HIS A 14 -16.63 -1.93 -2.60
N ARG A 15 -16.02 -2.60 -3.59
CA ARG A 15 -16.77 -3.19 -4.69
C ARG A 15 -17.74 -4.26 -4.19
N ALA A 16 -17.27 -5.18 -3.35
CA ALA A 16 -18.10 -6.25 -2.82
C ALA A 16 -19.26 -5.72 -1.96
N LEU A 17 -19.00 -4.70 -1.13
CA LEU A 17 -19.95 -4.20 -0.14
C LEU A 17 -20.83 -3.04 -0.65
N PHE A 18 -20.47 -2.32 -1.70
CA PHE A 18 -21.24 -1.10 -2.07
C PHE A 18 -21.51 -0.97 -3.56
N ALA A 19 -20.78 -1.65 -4.44
CA ALA A 19 -20.92 -1.40 -5.87
C ALA A 19 -22.29 -1.86 -6.40
N GLY A 20 -22.81 -1.07 -7.32
CA GLY A 20 -24.05 -1.38 -8.01
C GLY A 20 -25.30 -1.19 -7.15
N ARG A 21 -25.24 -0.47 -6.02
CA ARG A 21 -26.43 -0.08 -5.21
C ARG A 21 -26.35 1.36 -4.69
N PRO A 22 -27.51 2.01 -4.41
CA PRO A 22 -27.55 3.28 -3.69
C PRO A 22 -26.86 3.14 -2.33
N VAL A 23 -26.14 4.17 -1.91
CA VAL A 23 -25.50 4.22 -0.59
C VAL A 23 -25.85 5.51 0.13
N ARG A 24 -26.05 5.43 1.44
CA ARG A 24 -26.10 6.63 2.28
C ARG A 24 -24.68 7.13 2.52
N VAL A 25 -24.46 8.42 2.31
CA VAL A 25 -23.15 9.07 2.41
C VAL A 25 -23.23 10.21 3.41
N SER A 26 -22.31 10.23 4.37
CA SER A 26 -22.26 11.31 5.36
C SER A 26 -20.82 11.64 5.77
N SER A 27 -20.62 12.84 6.29
CA SER A 27 -19.35 13.29 6.88
C SER A 27 -19.60 13.79 8.30
N PRO A 28 -19.59 12.89 9.30
CA PRO A 28 -19.80 13.29 10.71
C PRO A 28 -18.81 14.36 11.18
N GLN A 29 -17.54 14.28 10.77
CA GLN A 29 -16.53 15.29 11.05
C GLN A 29 -16.76 16.64 10.32
N GLY A 30 -17.67 16.70 9.35
CA GLY A 30 -18.04 17.90 8.60
C GLY A 30 -17.10 18.29 7.45
N LYS A 31 -15.83 17.87 7.47
CA LYS A 31 -14.84 18.31 6.46
C LYS A 31 -15.03 17.71 5.05
N PHE A 32 -16.00 16.82 4.85
CA PHE A 32 -16.42 16.31 3.55
C PHE A 32 -17.96 16.44 3.39
N ALA A 33 -18.61 17.31 4.16
CA ALA A 33 -20.07 17.38 4.24
C ALA A 33 -20.72 17.78 2.90
N ASP A 34 -20.20 18.81 2.23
CA ASP A 34 -20.77 19.30 0.97
C ASP A 34 -20.72 18.21 -0.12
N SER A 35 -19.56 17.57 -0.27
CA SER A 35 -19.42 16.44 -1.19
C SER A 35 -20.25 15.23 -0.76
N ALA A 36 -20.36 14.93 0.53
CA ALA A 36 -21.20 13.85 1.02
C ALA A 36 -22.68 14.07 0.69
N ALA A 37 -23.18 15.31 0.78
CA ALA A 37 -24.56 15.65 0.45
C ALA A 37 -24.88 15.44 -1.04
N LEU A 38 -23.91 15.69 -1.93
CA LEU A 38 -24.06 15.41 -3.38
C LEU A 38 -24.12 13.90 -3.70
N LEU A 39 -23.54 13.07 -2.83
CA LEU A 39 -23.42 11.63 -3.04
C LEU A 39 -24.45 10.82 -2.25
N ASP A 40 -25.18 11.43 -1.32
CA ASP A 40 -26.13 10.71 -0.46
C ASP A 40 -27.31 10.17 -1.27
N GLY A 41 -27.48 8.85 -1.27
CA GLY A 41 -28.48 8.16 -2.08
C GLY A 41 -28.00 7.81 -3.50
N GLU A 42 -26.83 8.28 -3.92
CA GLU A 42 -26.25 7.92 -5.21
C GLU A 42 -25.70 6.50 -5.22
N ARG A 43 -25.55 5.95 -6.43
CA ARG A 43 -25.01 4.61 -6.64
C ARG A 43 -23.49 4.65 -6.70
N LEU A 44 -22.83 3.86 -5.85
CA LEU A 44 -21.41 3.58 -6.04
C LEU A 44 -21.26 2.65 -7.26
N THR A 45 -20.65 3.14 -8.33
CA THR A 45 -20.55 2.40 -9.60
C THR A 45 -19.29 1.54 -9.67
N SER A 46 -18.20 1.99 -9.06
CA SER A 46 -16.91 1.29 -9.09
C SER A 46 -16.04 1.64 -7.88
N ALA A 47 -15.06 0.79 -7.59
CA ALA A 47 -13.97 1.14 -6.68
C ALA A 47 -12.65 0.59 -7.24
N GLU A 48 -11.65 1.47 -7.32
CA GLU A 48 -10.38 1.24 -7.98
C GLU A 48 -9.20 1.66 -7.11
N ALA A 49 -8.05 1.04 -7.35
CA ALA A 49 -6.80 1.40 -6.72
C ALA A 49 -5.68 1.63 -7.76
N HIS A 50 -4.83 2.61 -7.49
CA HIS A 50 -3.54 2.76 -8.15
C HIS A 50 -2.52 3.21 -7.10
N GLY A 51 -1.58 2.32 -6.80
CA GLY A 51 -0.62 2.48 -5.73
C GLY A 51 -1.31 2.71 -4.40
N LYS A 52 -1.09 3.88 -3.80
CA LYS A 52 -1.67 4.26 -2.49
C LYS A 52 -2.90 5.17 -2.60
N HIS A 53 -3.53 5.19 -3.77
CA HIS A 53 -4.72 5.99 -4.06
C HIS A 53 -5.93 5.07 -4.26
N LEU A 54 -6.98 5.29 -3.46
CA LEU A 54 -8.31 4.66 -3.60
C LEU A 54 -9.24 5.64 -4.33
N PHE A 55 -10.01 5.14 -5.28
CA PHE A 55 -11.02 5.91 -6.01
C PHE A 55 -12.36 5.18 -5.93
N LEU A 56 -13.40 5.85 -5.47
CA LEU A 56 -14.78 5.34 -5.43
C LEU A 56 -15.62 6.12 -6.43
N GLY A 57 -16.13 5.47 -7.47
CA GLY A 57 -16.89 6.10 -8.56
C GLY A 57 -18.38 6.23 -8.22
N PHE A 58 -18.95 7.38 -8.55
CA PHE A 58 -20.37 7.72 -8.38
C PHE A 58 -21.00 8.20 -9.70
N GLY A 59 -20.63 7.55 -10.80
CA GLY A 59 -21.12 7.90 -12.14
C GLY A 59 -20.80 9.35 -12.52
N GLU A 60 -21.83 10.10 -12.91
CA GLU A 60 -21.70 11.50 -13.35
C GLU A 60 -21.24 12.45 -12.23
N GLN A 61 -21.38 12.06 -10.95
CA GLN A 61 -20.91 12.87 -9.82
C GLN A 61 -19.38 12.85 -9.66
N GLY A 62 -18.69 11.93 -10.35
CA GLY A 62 -17.23 11.79 -10.30
C GLY A 62 -16.74 10.76 -9.27
N TRP A 63 -15.62 11.06 -8.63
CA TRP A 63 -14.86 10.09 -7.83
C TRP A 63 -14.53 10.62 -6.44
N VAL A 64 -14.79 9.82 -5.41
CA VAL A 64 -14.18 10.06 -4.10
C VAL A 64 -12.74 9.54 -4.14
N HIS A 65 -11.77 10.44 -4.15
CA HIS A 65 -10.35 10.13 -4.01
C HIS A 65 -9.94 10.12 -2.55
N VAL A 66 -9.40 8.97 -2.11
CA VAL A 66 -8.86 8.78 -0.77
C VAL A 66 -7.38 8.43 -0.82
N HIS A 67 -6.59 9.14 0.00
CA HIS A 67 -5.21 8.77 0.31
C HIS A 67 -5.05 8.70 1.82
N LEU A 68 -4.83 7.50 2.35
CA LEU A 68 -4.83 7.25 3.79
C LEU A 68 -3.65 7.93 4.51
N GLY A 69 -2.49 8.03 3.84
CA GLY A 69 -1.27 8.49 4.48
C GLY A 69 -0.86 7.58 5.63
N LEU A 70 -0.27 8.15 6.67
CA LEU A 70 0.29 7.36 7.78
C LEU A 70 -0.78 6.80 8.72
N PHE A 71 -1.80 7.60 9.01
CA PHE A 71 -2.77 7.32 10.09
C PHE A 71 -4.18 6.97 9.57
N GLY A 72 -4.43 7.20 8.28
CA GLY A 72 -5.73 6.93 7.70
C GLY A 72 -6.08 5.46 7.76
N LYS A 73 -7.34 5.18 8.07
CA LYS A 73 -7.87 3.81 8.12
C LYS A 73 -9.36 3.77 7.79
N TYR A 74 -9.78 2.63 7.27
CA TYR A 74 -11.19 2.26 7.17
C TYR A 74 -11.54 1.28 8.27
N ALA A 75 -12.74 1.42 8.81
CA ALA A 75 -13.42 0.34 9.53
C ALA A 75 -14.62 -0.08 8.68
N LEU A 76 -14.68 -1.34 8.30
CA LEU A 76 -15.81 -1.93 7.57
C LEU A 76 -16.49 -2.95 8.48
N GLY A 77 -17.80 -3.11 8.32
CA GLY A 77 -18.57 -4.10 9.07
C GLY A 77 -20.02 -4.16 8.60
N ASP A 78 -20.81 -4.97 9.29
CA ASP A 78 -22.21 -5.20 8.96
C ASP A 78 -23.11 -4.07 9.49
N ALA A 79 -24.25 -3.85 8.83
CA ALA A 79 -25.30 -2.96 9.31
C ALA A 79 -26.15 -3.64 10.41
N PRO A 80 -26.72 -2.87 11.37
CA PRO A 80 -26.72 -1.42 11.43
C PRO A 80 -25.35 -0.84 11.82
N ALA A 81 -24.97 0.25 11.16
CA ALA A 81 -23.72 0.94 11.47
C ALA A 81 -23.70 1.41 12.94
N PRO A 82 -22.58 1.26 13.66
CA PRO A 82 -22.46 1.81 15.01
C PRO A 82 -22.58 3.35 14.97
N PRO A 83 -22.94 4.00 16.09
CA PRO A 83 -23.01 5.46 16.15
C PRO A 83 -21.74 6.12 15.58
N ALA A 84 -21.93 7.12 14.73
CA ALA A 84 -20.81 7.85 14.16
C ALA A 84 -20.05 8.60 15.26
N THR A 85 -18.73 8.59 15.16
CA THR A 85 -17.86 9.43 16.00
C THR A 85 -17.47 10.69 15.22
N GLU A 86 -17.19 11.80 15.92
CA GLU A 86 -16.73 13.08 15.35
C GLU A 86 -15.40 12.99 14.54
N THR A 87 -14.74 11.83 14.59
CA THR A 87 -13.51 11.55 13.83
C THR A 87 -13.76 10.95 12.44
N VAL A 88 -14.99 10.57 12.11
CA VAL A 88 -15.34 9.95 10.82
C VAL A 88 -15.39 11.03 9.74
N ARG A 89 -14.44 10.96 8.80
CA ARG A 89 -14.34 11.87 7.66
C ARG A 89 -15.41 11.57 6.61
N LEU A 90 -15.63 10.29 6.31
CA LEU A 90 -16.58 9.80 5.34
C LEU A 90 -17.16 8.51 5.87
N ARG A 91 -18.48 8.40 5.86
CA ARG A 91 -19.24 7.20 6.16
C ARG A 91 -20.07 6.81 4.94
N LEU A 92 -19.97 5.55 4.54
CA LEU A 92 -20.87 4.89 3.60
C LEU A 92 -21.72 3.90 4.37
N VAL A 93 -23.03 3.85 4.11
CA VAL A 93 -23.95 2.86 4.67
C VAL A 93 -24.83 2.30 3.55
N ALA A 94 -24.87 0.98 3.45
CA ALA A 94 -25.85 0.21 2.70
C ALA A 94 -26.74 -0.58 3.67
N ASP A 95 -27.69 -1.34 3.14
CA ASP A 95 -28.67 -2.08 3.95
C ASP A 95 -28.03 -3.13 4.88
N ASP A 96 -26.89 -3.70 4.47
CA ASP A 96 -26.21 -4.82 5.15
C ASP A 96 -24.80 -4.46 5.65
N SER A 97 -24.28 -3.28 5.33
CA SER A 97 -22.86 -2.95 5.54
C SER A 97 -22.60 -1.46 5.72
N TYR A 98 -21.47 -1.15 6.36
CA TYR A 98 -20.98 0.22 6.50
C TYR A 98 -19.47 0.30 6.33
N ALA A 99 -18.99 1.50 5.99
CA ALA A 99 -17.57 1.83 5.96
C ALA A 99 -17.32 3.22 6.55
N ASP A 100 -16.45 3.30 7.55
CA ASP A 100 -16.01 4.55 8.17
C ASP A 100 -14.56 4.85 7.84
N LEU A 101 -14.31 5.94 7.13
CA LEU A 101 -12.98 6.50 6.90
C LEU A 101 -12.60 7.47 8.03
N ARG A 102 -11.44 7.26 8.66
CA ARG A 102 -10.89 8.15 9.69
C ARG A 102 -9.46 8.55 9.35
N GLY A 103 -9.12 9.81 9.64
CA GLY A 103 -7.76 10.35 9.53
C GLY A 103 -7.04 10.27 8.18
N PRO A 104 -7.72 10.29 7.01
CA PRO A 104 -7.00 10.28 5.73
C PRO A 104 -6.22 11.58 5.54
N THR A 105 -5.12 11.52 4.78
CA THR A 105 -4.45 12.73 4.27
C THR A 105 -5.29 13.42 3.19
N THR A 106 -6.02 12.64 2.39
CA THR A 106 -6.91 13.17 1.35
C THR A 106 -8.24 12.42 1.35
N CYS A 107 -9.34 13.17 1.28
CA CYS A 107 -10.70 12.70 1.00
C CYS A 107 -11.38 13.84 0.23
N ALA A 108 -11.49 13.70 -1.09
CA ALA A 108 -11.99 14.74 -1.97
C ALA A 108 -12.87 14.13 -3.07
N LEU A 109 -13.93 14.84 -3.46
CA LEU A 109 -14.70 14.52 -4.66
C LEU A 109 -14.00 15.19 -5.83
N ILE A 110 -13.62 14.39 -6.83
CA ILE A 110 -12.80 14.81 -7.96
C ILE A 110 -13.44 14.37 -9.29
N THR A 111 -13.12 15.11 -10.34
CA THR A 111 -13.52 14.82 -11.72
C THR A 111 -12.68 13.70 -12.34
N ASP A 112 -13.11 13.19 -13.50
CA ASP A 112 -12.33 12.25 -14.31
C ASP A 112 -10.97 12.84 -14.72
N ALA A 113 -10.93 14.13 -15.08
CA ALA A 113 -9.70 14.81 -15.48
C ALA A 113 -8.68 14.86 -14.32
N GLU A 114 -9.15 15.16 -13.10
CA GLU A 114 -8.31 15.15 -11.91
C GLU A 114 -7.85 13.73 -11.53
N LYS A 115 -8.74 12.73 -11.65
CA LYS A 115 -8.37 11.31 -11.47
C LYS A 115 -7.27 10.91 -12.45
N GLN A 116 -7.42 11.27 -13.73
CA GLN A 116 -6.42 10.99 -14.76
C GLN A 116 -5.08 11.66 -14.44
N ALA A 117 -5.09 12.93 -14.03
CA ALA A 117 -3.87 13.62 -13.61
C ALA A 117 -3.16 12.94 -12.42
N ILE A 118 -3.92 12.28 -11.53
CA ILE A 118 -3.33 11.45 -10.46
C ILE A 118 -2.74 10.16 -11.03
N HIS A 119 -3.34 9.52 -12.02
CA HIS A 119 -2.75 8.35 -12.68
C HIS A 119 -1.47 8.70 -13.43
N ASP A 120 -1.45 9.81 -14.16
CA ASP A 120 -0.31 10.20 -15.02
C ASP A 120 0.98 10.50 -14.24
N ARG A 121 0.85 10.88 -12.97
CA ARG A 121 2.02 11.12 -12.09
C ARG A 121 2.56 9.87 -11.41
N LEU A 122 1.86 8.73 -11.49
CA LEU A 122 2.26 7.50 -10.81
C LEU A 122 3.13 6.63 -11.73
N GLY A 123 4.08 5.93 -11.11
CA GLY A 123 4.81 4.85 -11.77
C GLY A 123 3.95 3.58 -11.87
N PRO A 124 4.44 2.55 -12.57
CA PRO A 124 3.77 1.25 -12.63
C PRO A 124 3.45 0.69 -11.23
N ASP A 125 2.29 0.04 -11.09
CA ASP A 125 1.81 -0.60 -9.86
C ASP A 125 1.85 -2.14 -10.00
N PRO A 126 2.63 -2.86 -9.18
CA PRO A 126 2.71 -4.33 -9.22
C PRO A 126 1.37 -5.07 -9.11
N LEU A 127 0.32 -4.41 -8.60
CA LEU A 127 -1.02 -5.01 -8.45
C LEU A 127 -1.95 -4.73 -9.62
N ARG A 128 -1.60 -3.84 -10.56
CA ARG A 128 -2.40 -3.56 -11.76
C ARG A 128 -1.97 -4.49 -12.90
N PRO A 129 -2.88 -5.29 -13.49
CA PRO A 129 -2.52 -6.26 -14.52
C PRO A 129 -1.87 -5.69 -15.79
N ALA A 130 -2.11 -4.41 -16.08
CA ALA A 130 -1.55 -3.72 -17.24
C ALA A 130 -0.08 -3.27 -17.04
N ASP A 131 0.42 -3.31 -15.80
CA ASP A 131 1.76 -2.86 -15.47
C ASP A 131 2.74 -4.04 -15.46
N ASP A 132 3.78 -3.97 -16.31
CA ASP A 132 4.80 -5.01 -16.49
C ASP A 132 6.16 -4.65 -15.86
N GLY A 133 6.27 -3.46 -15.27
CA GLY A 133 7.48 -2.96 -14.63
C GLY A 133 8.48 -2.30 -15.57
N GLU A 134 8.25 -2.25 -16.89
CA GLU A 134 9.17 -1.65 -17.86
C GLU A 134 9.33 -0.14 -17.63
N GLY A 135 8.23 0.55 -17.37
CA GLY A 135 8.24 1.98 -17.07
C GLY A 135 9.06 2.31 -15.81
N ALA A 136 9.08 1.40 -14.83
CA ALA A 136 9.87 1.54 -13.61
C ALA A 136 11.35 1.24 -13.90
N TRP A 137 11.64 0.15 -14.63
CA TRP A 137 12.99 -0.21 -15.08
C TRP A 137 13.68 0.93 -15.84
N ALA A 138 12.98 1.55 -16.79
CA ALA A 138 13.51 2.65 -17.58
C ALA A 138 13.93 3.86 -16.72
N ARG A 139 13.31 4.05 -15.55
CA ARG A 139 13.68 5.10 -14.58
C ARG A 139 14.82 4.64 -13.68
N VAL A 140 14.74 3.40 -13.16
CA VAL A 140 15.73 2.82 -12.24
C VAL A 140 17.10 2.70 -12.90
N SER A 141 17.17 2.07 -14.07
CA SER A 141 18.42 1.76 -14.80
C SER A 141 19.26 2.96 -15.23
N ARG A 142 18.71 4.18 -15.17
CA ARG A 142 19.43 5.42 -15.51
C ARG A 142 19.74 6.28 -14.28
N SER A 143 19.27 5.89 -13.11
CA SER A 143 19.32 6.73 -11.92
C SER A 143 20.58 6.47 -11.09
N ARG A 144 21.23 7.55 -10.64
CA ARG A 144 22.31 7.50 -9.64
C ARG A 144 21.77 7.42 -8.20
N THR A 145 20.47 7.60 -8.02
CA THR A 145 19.80 7.46 -6.72
C THR A 145 19.82 6.00 -6.28
N SER A 146 19.89 5.76 -4.96
CA SER A 146 19.87 4.40 -4.44
C SER A 146 18.58 3.66 -4.77
N VAL A 147 18.66 2.35 -4.98
CA VAL A 147 17.51 1.49 -5.27
C VAL A 147 16.46 1.56 -4.15
N ALA A 148 16.89 1.69 -2.89
CA ALA A 148 15.97 1.88 -1.78
C ALA A 148 15.22 3.23 -1.82
N ALA A 149 15.84 4.30 -2.31
CA ALA A 149 15.12 5.56 -2.48
C ALA A 149 14.15 5.48 -3.68
N LEU A 150 14.57 4.84 -4.78
CA LEU A 150 13.74 4.67 -5.98
C LEU A 150 12.48 3.83 -5.71
N LEU A 151 12.59 2.76 -4.92
CA LEU A 151 11.43 1.92 -4.55
C LEU A 151 10.40 2.65 -3.66
N MET A 152 10.76 3.79 -3.05
CA MET A 152 9.80 4.62 -2.32
C MET A 152 9.16 5.72 -3.18
N ASP A 153 9.77 6.06 -4.31
CA ASP A 153 9.26 7.10 -5.18
C ASP A 153 8.04 6.59 -5.96
N GLN A 154 6.86 7.12 -5.61
CA GLN A 154 5.59 6.71 -6.23
C GLN A 154 5.50 7.08 -7.72
N LYS A 155 6.39 7.96 -8.23
CA LYS A 155 6.55 8.25 -9.67
C LYS A 155 7.37 7.19 -10.40
N VAL A 156 8.17 6.41 -9.67
CA VAL A 156 8.97 5.31 -10.20
C VAL A 156 8.20 4.01 -10.10
N ILE A 157 7.67 3.70 -8.93
CA ILE A 157 6.87 2.50 -8.66
C ILE A 157 5.77 2.83 -7.64
N ALA A 158 4.53 2.65 -8.04
CA ALA A 158 3.39 2.99 -7.20
C ALA A 158 3.06 1.83 -6.24
N GLY A 159 2.61 2.17 -5.04
CA GLY A 159 2.10 1.18 -4.07
C GLY A 159 3.16 0.61 -3.13
N VAL A 160 4.41 0.45 -3.58
CA VAL A 160 5.52 0.02 -2.71
C VAL A 160 5.73 1.06 -1.61
N GLY A 161 5.82 0.60 -0.37
CA GLY A 161 6.19 1.41 0.78
C GLY A 161 7.37 0.83 1.53
N ASN A 162 7.49 1.24 2.79
CA ASN A 162 8.70 1.02 3.54
C ASN A 162 8.93 -0.45 3.89
N VAL A 163 7.85 -1.20 4.11
CA VAL A 163 7.93 -2.64 4.39
C VAL A 163 8.37 -3.37 3.12
N TYR A 164 7.59 -3.28 2.03
CA TYR A 164 7.93 -4.01 0.80
C TYR A 164 9.30 -3.65 0.25
N ARG A 165 9.70 -2.37 0.31
CA ARG A 165 11.07 -1.96 -0.07
C ARG A 165 12.14 -2.72 0.71
N ALA A 166 12.07 -2.68 2.04
CA ALA A 166 13.11 -3.25 2.89
C ALA A 166 13.19 -4.76 2.68
N GLU A 167 12.02 -5.39 2.60
CA GLU A 167 11.88 -6.83 2.51
C GLU A 167 12.27 -7.40 1.14
N VAL A 168 11.87 -6.75 0.05
CA VAL A 168 12.23 -7.25 -1.30
C VAL A 168 13.73 -7.12 -1.54
N LEU A 169 14.36 -6.02 -1.13
CA LEU A 169 15.81 -5.85 -1.27
C LEU A 169 16.57 -6.89 -0.44
N PHE A 170 16.10 -7.19 0.78
CA PHE A 170 16.65 -8.25 1.59
C PHE A 170 16.52 -9.62 0.92
N ARG A 171 15.34 -9.95 0.40
CA ARG A 171 15.04 -11.25 -0.26
C ARG A 171 15.91 -11.52 -1.48
N HIS A 172 16.44 -10.48 -2.12
CA HIS A 172 17.37 -10.59 -3.26
C HIS A 172 18.85 -10.32 -2.90
N GLY A 173 19.15 -10.00 -1.63
CA GLY A 173 20.51 -9.74 -1.16
C GLY A 173 21.14 -8.47 -1.75
N ILE A 174 20.31 -7.50 -2.13
CA ILE A 174 20.73 -6.24 -2.77
C ILE A 174 21.00 -5.19 -1.68
N ASP A 175 22.18 -4.56 -1.74
CA ASP A 175 22.51 -3.42 -0.91
C ASP A 175 21.52 -2.27 -1.19
N PRO A 176 20.75 -1.80 -0.19
CA PRO A 176 19.80 -0.73 -0.40
C PRO A 176 20.42 0.59 -0.89
N TYR A 177 21.73 0.81 -0.68
CA TYR A 177 22.45 1.99 -1.14
C TYR A 177 22.97 1.88 -2.57
N ARG A 178 22.93 0.69 -3.18
CA ARG A 178 23.32 0.50 -4.59
C ARG A 178 22.54 1.44 -5.49
N SER A 179 23.21 2.10 -6.42
CA SER A 179 22.54 3.03 -7.33
C SER A 179 21.67 2.27 -8.33
N GLY A 180 20.54 2.85 -8.73
CA GLY A 180 19.59 2.19 -9.65
C GLY A 180 20.24 1.79 -10.98
N ARG A 181 21.16 2.61 -11.50
CA ARG A 181 21.92 2.34 -12.72
C ARG A 181 22.90 1.18 -12.61
N ASP A 182 23.29 0.81 -11.39
CA ASP A 182 24.18 -0.31 -11.16
C ASP A 182 23.39 -1.62 -11.03
N LEU A 183 22.06 -1.58 -10.89
CA LEU A 183 21.19 -2.76 -10.85
C LEU A 183 21.16 -3.43 -12.23
N THR A 184 21.26 -4.75 -12.27
CA THR A 184 21.13 -5.50 -13.52
C THR A 184 19.67 -5.69 -13.89
N ARG A 185 19.40 -5.95 -15.17
CA ARG A 185 18.04 -6.24 -15.65
C ARG A 185 17.44 -7.47 -14.94
N ALA A 186 18.23 -8.54 -14.79
CA ALA A 186 17.79 -9.77 -14.13
C ALA A 186 17.45 -9.55 -12.64
N GLU A 187 18.21 -8.71 -11.93
CA GLU A 187 17.88 -8.35 -10.54
C GLU A 187 16.58 -7.55 -10.47
N TRP A 188 16.36 -6.60 -11.38
CA TRP A 188 15.10 -5.85 -11.45
C TRP A 188 13.90 -6.75 -11.74
N ASP A 189 14.01 -7.63 -12.73
CA ASP A 189 12.92 -8.56 -13.08
C ASP A 189 12.56 -9.46 -11.90
N ALA A 190 13.58 -9.94 -11.17
CA ALA A 190 13.37 -10.73 -9.96
C ALA A 190 12.65 -9.91 -8.86
N ILE A 191 13.07 -8.66 -8.61
CA ILE A 191 12.41 -7.74 -7.66
C ILE A 191 10.95 -7.52 -8.06
N TRP A 192 10.68 -7.22 -9.34
CA TRP A 192 9.34 -6.95 -9.82
C TRP A 192 8.42 -8.15 -9.64
N VAL A 193 8.86 -9.34 -10.08
CA VAL A 193 8.10 -10.59 -9.91
C VAL A 193 7.79 -10.86 -8.43
N ASP A 194 8.77 -10.65 -7.54
CA ASP A 194 8.60 -10.87 -6.12
C ASP A 194 7.64 -9.84 -5.50
N LEU A 195 7.73 -8.56 -5.87
CA LEU A 195 6.76 -7.52 -5.45
C LEU A 195 5.34 -7.87 -5.88
N VAL A 196 5.14 -8.29 -7.14
CA VAL A 196 3.83 -8.71 -7.66
C VAL A 196 3.25 -9.84 -6.80
N ALA A 197 4.06 -10.86 -6.48
CA ALA A 197 3.62 -11.99 -5.65
C ALA A 197 3.30 -11.56 -4.21
N LEU A 198 4.24 -10.91 -3.55
CA LEU A 198 4.13 -10.49 -2.15
C LEU A 198 2.98 -9.51 -1.92
N MET A 199 2.79 -8.54 -2.83
CA MET A 199 1.69 -7.58 -2.69
C MET A 199 0.33 -8.24 -2.91
N ARG A 200 0.22 -9.23 -3.79
CA ARG A 200 -1.02 -10.02 -3.97
C ARG A 200 -1.33 -10.87 -2.75
N GLU A 201 -0.32 -11.45 -2.10
CA GLU A 201 -0.46 -12.07 -0.79
C GLU A 201 -0.93 -11.07 0.27
N GLY A 202 -0.34 -9.87 0.27
CA GLY A 202 -0.77 -8.77 1.11
C GLY A 202 -2.25 -8.42 0.95
N VAL A 203 -2.77 -8.39 -0.27
CA VAL A 203 -4.20 -8.16 -0.55
C VAL A 203 -5.05 -9.29 0.01
N ARG A 204 -4.65 -10.54 -0.21
CA ARG A 204 -5.41 -11.73 0.23
C ARG A 204 -5.50 -11.81 1.75
N ASN A 205 -4.37 -11.64 2.42
CA ASN A 205 -4.23 -11.87 3.86
C ASN A 205 -4.47 -10.61 4.70
N ASN A 206 -4.59 -9.45 4.05
CA ASN A 206 -4.65 -8.14 4.70
C ASN A 206 -3.47 -7.91 5.69
N ARG A 207 -2.30 -8.45 5.33
CA ARG A 207 -1.09 -8.43 6.16
C ARG A 207 0.13 -8.65 5.28
N ILE A 208 1.25 -8.02 5.63
CA ILE A 208 2.51 -8.18 4.90
C ILE A 208 3.31 -9.33 5.53
N ASP A 209 3.30 -10.48 4.86
CA ASP A 209 4.16 -11.62 5.20
C ASP A 209 5.17 -11.81 4.07
N THR A 210 6.45 -11.56 4.34
CA THR A 210 7.52 -11.56 3.32
C THR A 210 8.55 -12.66 3.55
N VAL A 211 8.45 -13.38 4.65
CA VAL A 211 9.34 -14.50 4.96
C VAL A 211 9.04 -15.69 4.04
N ARG A 212 10.10 -16.31 3.50
CA ARG A 212 9.97 -17.47 2.62
C ARG A 212 9.52 -18.69 3.44
N PRO A 213 8.81 -19.67 2.85
CA PRO A 213 8.33 -20.86 3.57
C PRO A 213 9.41 -21.57 4.39
N GLU A 214 10.64 -21.66 3.88
CA GLU A 214 11.79 -22.27 4.54
C GLU A 214 12.35 -21.47 5.73
N HIS A 215 11.92 -20.22 5.92
CA HIS A 215 12.39 -19.32 6.97
C HIS A 215 11.27 -18.86 7.93
N THR A 216 10.09 -19.48 7.85
CA THR A 216 8.98 -19.20 8.75
C THR A 216 9.36 -19.50 10.20
N PRO A 217 8.64 -18.92 11.18
CA PRO A 217 8.83 -19.25 12.60
C PRO A 217 8.87 -20.76 12.85
N GLU A 218 7.93 -21.49 12.25
CA GLU A 218 7.77 -22.93 12.40
C GLU A 218 8.94 -23.68 11.75
N ALA A 219 9.35 -23.32 10.54
CA ALA A 219 10.44 -23.98 9.82
C ALA A 219 11.81 -23.79 10.52
N MET A 220 12.00 -22.66 11.18
CA MET A 220 13.24 -22.32 11.89
C MET A 220 13.21 -22.62 13.40
N GLY A 221 12.09 -23.09 13.95
CA GLY A 221 11.93 -23.32 15.38
C GLY A 221 12.09 -22.04 16.24
N ARG A 222 11.64 -20.89 15.73
CA ARG A 222 11.72 -19.58 16.41
C ARG A 222 10.31 -19.08 16.74
N PRO A 223 10.14 -18.22 17.76
CA PRO A 223 8.84 -17.60 18.02
C PRO A 223 8.40 -16.69 16.86
N PRO A 224 7.09 -16.57 16.61
CA PRO A 224 6.56 -15.63 15.64
C PRO A 224 6.79 -14.19 16.10
N ARG A 225 6.92 -13.28 15.13
CA ARG A 225 7.04 -11.86 15.40
C ARG A 225 5.81 -11.30 16.15
N VAL A 226 6.07 -10.46 17.16
CA VAL A 226 5.06 -9.66 17.86
C VAL A 226 5.29 -8.19 17.53
N ASP A 227 4.41 -7.59 16.75
CA ASP A 227 4.47 -6.18 16.33
C ASP A 227 3.06 -5.64 16.06
N ASP A 228 2.84 -4.35 16.30
CA ASP A 228 1.56 -3.68 16.11
C ASP A 228 1.12 -3.60 14.64
N HIS A 229 2.05 -3.74 13.70
CA HIS A 229 1.79 -3.84 12.26
C HIS A 229 1.54 -5.28 11.80
N GLY A 230 1.73 -6.26 12.68
CA GLY A 230 1.64 -7.69 12.38
C GLY A 230 2.65 -8.15 11.33
N GLY A 231 2.45 -9.38 10.86
CA GLY A 231 3.17 -9.97 9.73
C GLY A 231 4.56 -10.50 10.07
N GLU A 232 5.05 -11.42 9.27
CA GLU A 232 6.41 -11.95 9.36
C GLU A 232 7.34 -11.31 8.33
N VAL A 233 8.50 -10.82 8.80
CA VAL A 233 9.45 -10.06 7.98
C VAL A 233 10.90 -10.36 8.37
N TYR A 234 11.84 -10.10 7.47
CA TYR A 234 13.27 -10.28 7.70
C TYR A 234 13.98 -9.09 8.34
N VAL A 235 13.68 -7.85 7.98
CA VAL A 235 14.46 -6.68 8.43
C VAL A 235 13.60 -5.50 8.90
N TYR A 236 12.40 -5.30 8.36
CA TYR A 236 11.58 -4.13 8.69
C TYR A 236 11.24 -4.04 10.17
N ARG A 237 11.63 -2.93 10.83
CA ARG A 237 11.49 -2.69 12.27
C ARG A 237 12.14 -3.77 13.14
N ARG A 238 13.23 -4.36 12.65
CA ARG A 238 14.05 -5.33 13.38
C ARG A 238 15.46 -4.84 13.65
N ALA A 239 15.67 -3.53 13.64
CA ALA A 239 16.96 -2.92 13.96
C ALA A 239 17.50 -3.49 15.30
N THR A 240 18.82 -3.67 15.37
CA THR A 240 19.57 -4.27 16.49
C THR A 240 19.28 -5.74 16.80
N LEU A 241 18.29 -6.36 16.15
CA LEU A 241 18.02 -7.79 16.29
C LEU A 241 18.90 -8.62 15.35
N PRO A 242 19.20 -9.89 15.69
CA PRO A 242 19.87 -10.82 14.79
C PRO A 242 19.06 -11.06 13.51
N CYS A 243 19.73 -10.98 12.36
CA CYS A 243 19.20 -11.41 11.07
C CYS A 243 18.82 -12.89 11.13
N HIS A 244 17.63 -13.24 10.65
CA HIS A 244 17.20 -14.65 10.65
C HIS A 244 18.07 -15.56 9.79
N ILE A 245 18.80 -15.01 8.82
CA ILE A 245 19.58 -15.81 7.87
C ILE A 245 21.02 -15.96 8.32
N CYS A 246 21.71 -14.87 8.65
CA CYS A 246 23.14 -14.89 8.94
C CYS A 246 23.50 -14.61 10.40
N GLY A 247 22.52 -14.36 11.27
CA GLY A 247 22.74 -14.01 12.69
C GLY A 247 23.34 -12.62 12.95
N GLY A 248 23.87 -11.94 11.93
CA GLY A 248 24.41 -10.58 12.03
C GLY A 248 23.33 -9.54 12.32
N GLU A 249 23.72 -8.39 12.87
CA GLU A 249 22.79 -7.33 13.28
C GLU A 249 22.07 -6.69 12.08
N VAL A 250 20.74 -6.55 12.18
CA VAL A 250 19.95 -5.70 11.27
C VAL A 250 20.17 -4.23 11.62
N ARG A 251 20.56 -3.43 10.64
CA ARG A 251 20.84 -2.00 10.78
C ARG A 251 19.66 -1.14 10.37
N THR A 252 19.67 0.10 10.84
CA THR A 252 18.72 1.14 10.44
C THR A 252 19.44 2.47 10.16
N ALA A 253 18.85 3.27 9.26
CA ALA A 253 19.29 4.64 8.95
C ALA A 253 18.14 5.44 8.34
N ASP A 254 18.22 6.77 8.40
CA ASP A 254 17.30 7.63 7.67
C ASP A 254 17.67 7.70 6.19
N LEU A 255 16.70 7.41 5.31
CA LEU A 255 16.84 7.56 3.86
C LEU A 255 15.55 8.11 3.26
N ALA A 256 15.65 9.27 2.59
CA ALA A 256 14.51 9.95 1.97
C ALA A 256 13.33 10.15 2.97
N ALA A 257 13.65 10.67 4.16
CA ALA A 257 12.71 10.94 5.25
C ALA A 257 11.95 9.72 5.79
N ARG A 258 12.49 8.51 5.62
CA ARG A 258 11.95 7.25 6.16
C ARG A 258 13.08 6.36 6.67
N ASN A 259 12.84 5.64 7.75
CA ASN A 259 13.75 4.60 8.22
C ASN A 259 13.94 3.52 7.15
N LEU A 260 15.18 3.24 6.81
CA LEU A 260 15.62 2.09 6.02
C LEU A 260 16.10 1.00 6.98
N PHE A 261 15.71 -0.25 6.74
CA PHE A 261 16.18 -1.40 7.50
C PHE A 261 16.88 -2.39 6.57
N TRP A 262 18.03 -2.93 6.96
CA TRP A 262 18.77 -3.89 6.13
C TRP A 262 19.74 -4.75 6.95
N CYS A 263 20.14 -5.88 6.40
CA CYS A 263 21.21 -6.71 6.97
C CYS A 263 22.49 -6.57 6.12
N PRO A 264 23.58 -5.96 6.63
CA PRO A 264 24.83 -5.83 5.87
C PRO A 264 25.50 -7.18 5.57
N GLY A 265 25.18 -8.22 6.37
CA GLY A 265 25.68 -9.57 6.15
C GLY A 265 25.01 -10.29 4.97
N CYS A 266 23.75 -10.00 4.68
CA CYS A 266 22.99 -10.64 3.60
C CYS A 266 22.90 -9.78 2.34
N GLN A 267 22.95 -8.44 2.48
CA GLN A 267 22.76 -7.49 1.39
C GLN A 267 24.09 -6.87 0.99
N ARG A 268 24.84 -7.58 0.13
CA ARG A 268 26.19 -7.20 -0.32
C ARG A 268 26.31 -6.97 -1.83
N ARG A 269 25.23 -7.23 -2.58
CA ARG A 269 25.19 -7.10 -4.03
C ARG A 269 24.83 -5.69 -4.47
#